data_AF-A0A2E7T8K1-F1
#
_entry.id   AF-A0A2E7T8K1-F1
#
_cell.length_a   1.000
_cell.length_b   1.000
_cell.length_c   1.000
_cell.angle_alpha   90.00
_cell.angle_beta   90.00
_cell.angle_gamma   90.00
#
_symmetry.space_group_name_H-M   'P 1'
#
loop_
_entity.id
_entity.type
_entity.pdbx_description
1 polymer ?
#
loop_
_entity_poly.entity_id
_entity_poly.type
_entity_poly.pdbx_seq_one_letter_code
_entity_poly.pdbx_strand_id
1 'polypeptide(L)'
;MGRVSQHSIIGILAGYFISILFLNARSQVVAILCASAIFSSLAYSTDGQLKFSTSHTVDVAVHFRPGGQELDRRKSDAEFRSRIELLLNTGGCRGCDLRGADFDEADLSGADLARTDMTAVRLNRAMLIEVNLKDAVLFGASLVGSDLRRAKLINADFRKANLQFTDMRETYLLFANLRKADLRNAKLQGAFLVGADLTDARLTGANLTSTSLDNALVKMIDLEEAVLCQTSLPWGISNRDCPE
;
A
#
# COMPACT_ATOMS: atom_id res chain seq x y z
N MET A 1 -56.70 27.71 43.28
CA MET A 1 -55.24 27.61 43.48
C MET A 1 -54.70 26.76 42.33
N GLY A 2 -53.84 27.17 41.41
CA GLY A 2 -53.13 28.39 41.10
C GLY A 2 -52.65 28.29 39.63
N ARG A 3 -52.37 29.46 39.04
CA ARG A 3 -52.05 29.79 37.63
C ARG A 3 -50.89 28.98 37.00
N VAL A 4 -50.98 28.58 35.71
CA VAL A 4 -50.40 29.21 34.46
C VAL A 4 -48.85 29.15 34.47
N SER A 5 -48.13 28.59 33.48
CA SER A 5 -48.07 29.05 32.08
C SER A 5 -47.47 28.03 31.11
N GLN A 6 -47.89 28.16 29.85
CA GLN A 6 -47.23 27.69 28.62
C GLN A 6 -45.72 28.01 28.59
N HIS A 7 -44.94 27.25 27.84
CA HIS A 7 -44.23 27.73 26.63
C HIS A 7 -43.95 26.50 25.72
N SER A 8 -44.51 26.55 24.51
CA SER A 8 -44.14 25.70 23.38
C SER A 8 -42.91 26.30 22.69
N ILE A 9 -42.03 25.45 22.13
CA ILE A 9 -41.25 25.60 20.87
C ILE A 9 -40.64 24.20 20.64
N ILE A 10 -41.25 23.36 19.79
CA ILE A 10 -40.99 23.17 18.35
C ILE A 10 -39.63 22.51 18.07
N GLY A 11 -39.67 21.27 17.56
CA GLY A 11 -38.51 20.49 17.10
C GLY A 11 -38.87 19.07 16.68
N ILE A 12 -39.62 18.96 15.58
CA ILE A 12 -40.00 17.79 14.74
C ILE A 12 -38.92 16.67 14.71
N LEU A 13 -39.17 15.45 15.19
CA LEU A 13 -39.79 14.26 14.55
C LEU A 13 -39.08 13.68 13.30
N ALA A 14 -38.50 12.47 13.46
CA ALA A 14 -38.45 11.30 12.55
C ALA A 14 -37.03 10.66 12.50
N GLY A 15 -36.77 9.39 12.83
CA GLY A 15 -37.64 8.26 13.18
C GLY A 15 -36.90 7.26 14.06
N TYR A 16 -37.65 6.74 15.04
CA TYR A 16 -37.26 5.70 15.99
C TYR A 16 -37.25 4.33 15.29
N PHE A 17 -36.21 3.52 15.49
CA PHE A 17 -36.28 2.08 15.21
C PHE A 17 -37.06 1.39 16.33
N ILE A 18 -38.20 0.82 15.96
CA ILE A 18 -39.04 -0.03 16.80
C ILE A 18 -38.42 -1.43 16.81
N SER A 19 -37.89 -1.86 17.95
CA SER A 19 -37.50 -3.24 18.18
C SER A 19 -38.74 -4.10 18.43
N ILE A 20 -39.18 -4.87 17.45
CA ILE A 20 -40.19 -5.92 17.65
C ILE A 20 -39.45 -7.24 17.93
N LEU A 21 -39.39 -7.63 19.20
CA LEU A 21 -39.05 -8.99 19.63
C LEU A 21 -40.26 -9.90 19.39
N PHE A 22 -40.14 -10.89 18.50
CA PHE A 22 -41.02 -12.06 18.51
C PHE A 22 -40.34 -13.18 19.30
N LEU A 23 -40.82 -13.45 20.51
CA LEU A 23 -40.61 -14.75 21.15
C LEU A 23 -41.51 -15.76 20.46
N ASN A 24 -40.95 -16.83 19.92
CA ASN A 24 -41.70 -18.05 19.65
C ASN A 24 -41.07 -19.24 20.38
N ALA A 25 -41.91 -19.98 21.08
CA ALA A 25 -41.52 -21.09 21.94
C ALA A 25 -41.19 -22.32 21.08
N ARG A 26 -39.92 -22.49 20.71
CA ARG A 26 -39.22 -23.77 20.54
C ARG A 26 -37.81 -23.48 20.02
N SER A 27 -36.82 -23.93 20.78
CA SER A 27 -35.39 -23.88 20.49
C SER A 27 -35.07 -24.25 19.05
N GLN A 28 -34.49 -23.34 18.26
CA GLN A 28 -33.32 -23.50 17.38
C GLN A 28 -32.89 -22.11 16.88
N VAL A 29 -31.66 -21.67 17.18
CA VAL A 29 -31.05 -20.47 16.61
C VAL A 29 -30.35 -20.88 15.33
N VAL A 30 -30.90 -20.49 14.18
CA VAL A 30 -30.19 -20.52 12.88
C VAL A 30 -30.37 -19.15 12.25
N ALA A 31 -29.30 -18.35 12.24
CA ALA A 31 -29.21 -17.15 11.45
C ALA A 31 -27.96 -17.28 10.56
N ILE A 32 -28.16 -17.83 9.36
CA ILE A 32 -27.28 -17.58 8.21
C ILE A 32 -27.85 -16.33 7.55
N LEU A 33 -27.13 -15.22 7.62
CA LEU A 33 -27.40 -14.04 6.80
C LEU A 33 -26.05 -13.46 6.36
N CYS A 34 -25.70 -13.76 5.11
CA CYS A 34 -24.73 -13.00 4.34
C CYS A 34 -25.18 -11.53 4.31
N ALA A 35 -24.41 -10.65 4.92
CA ALA A 35 -24.57 -9.22 4.77
C ALA A 35 -23.41 -8.68 3.93
N SER A 36 -23.65 -8.51 2.64
CA SER A 36 -22.95 -7.54 1.80
C SER A 36 -23.26 -6.15 2.33
N ALA A 37 -22.35 -5.57 3.11
CA ALA A 37 -22.52 -4.23 3.64
C ALA A 37 -22.20 -3.19 2.55
N ILE A 38 -23.22 -2.76 1.81
CA ILE A 38 -23.19 -1.50 1.05
C ILE A 38 -23.52 -0.39 2.04
N PHE A 39 -22.50 0.24 2.62
CA PHE A 39 -22.70 1.47 3.39
C PHE A 39 -22.72 2.67 2.44
N SER A 40 -23.91 3.00 1.94
CA SER A 40 -24.21 4.35 1.47
C SER A 40 -24.60 5.18 2.69
N SER A 41 -23.69 5.98 3.23
CA SER A 41 -24.08 7.07 4.14
C SER A 41 -23.29 8.33 3.83
N LEU A 42 -24.02 9.37 3.44
CA LEU A 42 -23.54 10.74 3.38
C LEU A 42 -22.91 11.13 4.72
N ALA A 43 -21.65 11.56 4.70
CA ALA A 43 -21.04 12.31 5.78
C ALA A 43 -20.54 13.64 5.20
N TYR A 44 -21.28 14.71 5.50
CA TYR A 44 -20.78 16.08 5.42
C TYR A 44 -19.87 16.26 6.65
N SER A 45 -18.59 16.53 6.45
CA SER A 45 -17.69 16.96 7.53
C SER A 45 -16.84 18.12 7.03
N THR A 46 -17.04 19.26 7.68
CA THR A 46 -16.26 20.49 7.54
C THR A 46 -14.98 20.33 8.33
N ASP A 47 -13.97 19.70 7.74
CA ASP A 47 -12.56 19.97 8.06
C ASP A 47 -11.70 19.23 7.02
N GLY A 48 -10.64 19.89 6.56
CA GLY A 48 -9.80 19.46 5.44
C GLY A 48 -9.03 18.18 5.69
N GLN A 49 -9.69 17.04 5.57
CA GLN A 49 -9.09 15.70 5.56
C GLN A 49 -9.34 15.02 4.22
N LEU A 50 -8.26 14.40 3.73
CA LEU A 50 -8.13 13.77 2.41
C LEU A 50 -9.27 12.78 2.17
N LYS A 51 -10.09 13.03 1.14
CA LYS A 51 -11.09 12.07 0.65
C LYS A 51 -10.35 10.99 -0.14
N PHE A 52 -10.09 9.85 0.51
CA PHE A 52 -9.78 8.62 -0.21
C PHE A 52 -10.98 8.27 -1.10
N SER A 53 -10.73 8.13 -2.40
CA SER A 53 -11.76 7.76 -3.36
C SER A 53 -12.21 6.33 -3.06
N THR A 54 -13.42 6.21 -2.51
CA THR A 54 -14.05 4.95 -2.13
C THR A 54 -14.38 4.11 -3.36
N SER A 55 -13.64 3.01 -3.59
CA SER A 55 -14.14 1.77 -4.23
C SER A 55 -13.02 0.71 -4.43
N HIS A 56 -12.22 0.37 -3.42
CA HIS A 56 -11.33 -0.80 -3.53
C HIS A 56 -11.35 -1.59 -2.23
N THR A 57 -11.79 -2.85 -2.31
CA THR A 57 -11.78 -3.80 -1.20
C THR A 57 -10.35 -4.27 -0.97
N VAL A 58 -9.76 -3.88 0.15
CA VAL A 58 -8.50 -4.49 0.62
C VAL A 58 -8.84 -5.88 1.14
N ASP A 59 -8.56 -6.91 0.35
CA ASP A 59 -8.74 -8.29 0.76
C ASP A 59 -7.58 -8.71 1.66
N VAL A 60 -7.87 -9.16 2.89
CA VAL A 60 -6.85 -9.67 3.80
C VAL A 60 -6.41 -11.07 3.33
N ALA A 61 -5.31 -11.17 2.58
CA ALA A 61 -4.68 -12.46 2.25
C ALA A 61 -3.39 -12.71 3.03
N VAL A 62 -2.94 -13.97 2.95
CA VAL A 62 -2.16 -14.69 3.96
C VAL A 62 -0.69 -14.83 3.57
N HIS A 63 0.16 -14.84 4.58
CA HIS A 63 1.62 -14.93 4.48
C HIS A 63 2.15 -16.28 4.01
N PHE A 64 3.20 -16.25 3.18
CA PHE A 64 3.96 -17.42 2.73
C PHE A 64 5.25 -17.58 3.56
N ARG A 65 5.49 -18.79 4.10
CA ARG A 65 6.83 -19.25 4.52
C ARG A 65 7.21 -20.44 3.63
N PRO A 66 8.45 -20.53 3.11
CA PRO A 66 8.94 -21.78 2.55
C PRO A 66 9.13 -22.80 3.70
N GLY A 67 8.32 -23.86 3.73
CA GLY A 67 8.59 -25.07 4.52
C GLY A 67 7.87 -25.26 5.87
N GLY A 68 6.62 -24.84 6.05
CA GLY A 68 5.84 -25.18 7.26
C GLY A 68 4.35 -25.33 6.99
N GLN A 69 3.71 -26.29 7.67
CA GLN A 69 2.28 -26.61 7.53
C GLN A 69 1.39 -25.36 7.69
N GLU A 70 0.43 -25.27 6.78
CA GLU A 70 -0.48 -24.16 6.53
C GLU A 70 -1.49 -24.01 7.66
N LEU A 71 -1.27 -23.04 8.54
CA LEU A 71 -2.27 -22.59 9.51
C LEU A 71 -2.43 -21.07 9.34
N ASP A 72 -3.51 -20.69 8.67
CA ASP A 72 -4.01 -19.33 8.46
C ASP A 72 -4.33 -18.66 9.80
N ARG A 73 -3.32 -18.12 10.48
CA ARG A 73 -3.49 -17.44 11.78
C ARG A 73 -3.86 -15.96 11.66
N ARG A 74 -3.76 -15.34 10.48
CA ARG A 74 -3.93 -13.88 10.32
C ARG A 74 -5.30 -13.45 9.82
N LYS A 75 -6.05 -14.26 9.07
CA LYS A 75 -7.43 -13.89 8.68
C LYS A 75 -8.38 -13.77 9.89
N SER A 76 -8.12 -14.51 10.97
CA SER A 76 -8.89 -14.46 12.21
C SER A 76 -8.32 -13.51 13.26
N ASP A 77 -7.21 -12.81 12.98
CA ASP A 77 -6.56 -11.91 13.92
C ASP A 77 -7.27 -10.56 13.94
N ALA A 78 -8.01 -10.29 15.03
CA ALA A 78 -8.72 -9.03 15.24
C ALA A 78 -7.77 -7.83 15.32
N GLU A 79 -6.56 -8.03 15.86
CA GLU A 79 -5.54 -6.97 15.95
C GLU A 79 -5.01 -6.61 14.57
N PHE A 80 -4.83 -7.61 13.70
CA PHE A 80 -4.45 -7.37 12.30
C PHE A 80 -5.53 -6.58 11.54
N ARG A 81 -6.80 -6.95 11.69
CA ARG A 81 -7.91 -6.20 11.06
C ARG A 81 -7.97 -4.76 11.53
N SER A 82 -7.79 -4.53 12.84
CA SER A 82 -7.76 -3.17 13.40
C SER A 82 -6.63 -2.31 12.82
N ARG A 83 -5.46 -2.89 12.50
CA ARG A 83 -4.38 -2.17 11.80
C ARG A 83 -4.75 -1.76 10.38
N ILE A 84 -5.44 -2.63 9.64
CA ILE A 84 -5.94 -2.32 8.29
C ILE A 84 -7.00 -1.22 8.34
N GLU A 85 -7.95 -1.32 9.28
CA GLU A 85 -8.96 -0.28 9.49
C GLU A 85 -8.32 1.06 9.87
N LEU A 86 -7.29 1.04 10.73
CA LEU A 86 -6.53 2.24 11.06
C LEU A 86 -5.93 2.87 9.80
N LEU A 87 -5.19 2.09 9.00
CA LEU A 87 -4.60 2.56 7.74
C LEU A 87 -5.63 3.21 6.82
N LEU A 88 -6.78 2.56 6.61
CA LEU A 88 -7.83 3.05 5.73
C LEU A 88 -8.50 4.34 6.26
N ASN A 89 -8.61 4.48 7.58
CA ASN A 89 -9.28 5.63 8.20
C ASN A 89 -8.36 6.85 8.39
N THR A 90 -7.07 6.62 8.65
CA THR A 90 -6.11 7.69 8.95
C THR A 90 -5.22 8.05 7.77
N GLY A 91 -5.21 7.22 6.71
CA GLY A 91 -4.27 7.36 5.61
C GLY A 91 -2.82 7.02 6.01
N GLY A 92 -2.60 6.25 7.08
CA GLY A 92 -1.25 5.86 7.46
C GLY A 92 -1.17 4.98 8.71
N CYS A 93 -0.20 4.08 8.71
CA CYS A 93 0.04 3.13 9.80
C CYS A 93 1.55 3.05 10.07
N ARG A 94 2.13 4.12 10.62
CA ARG A 94 3.57 4.21 10.84
C ARG A 94 4.05 3.14 11.82
N GLY A 95 5.01 2.32 11.41
CA GLY A 95 5.55 1.25 12.26
C GLY A 95 4.68 -0.01 12.37
N CYS A 96 3.58 -0.10 11.62
CA CYS A 96 2.67 -1.24 11.71
C CYS A 96 3.25 -2.51 11.09
N ASP A 97 2.82 -3.64 11.64
CA ASP A 97 3.04 -4.97 11.06
C ASP A 97 1.94 -5.26 10.02
N LEU A 98 2.33 -5.19 8.75
CA LEU A 98 1.51 -5.47 7.57
C LEU A 98 2.08 -6.66 6.79
N ARG A 99 2.87 -7.51 7.45
CA ARG A 99 3.53 -8.64 6.79
C ARG A 99 2.50 -9.55 6.12
N GLY A 100 2.78 -9.92 4.89
CA GLY A 100 1.94 -10.83 4.11
C GLY A 100 0.54 -10.31 3.83
N ALA A 101 0.22 -9.05 4.15
CA ALA A 101 -1.05 -8.45 3.80
C ALA A 101 -1.23 -8.46 2.28
N ASP A 102 -2.49 -8.47 1.84
CA ASP A 102 -2.81 -8.34 0.44
C ASP A 102 -3.52 -7.00 0.22
N PHE A 103 -2.88 -6.22 -0.64
CA PHE A 103 -3.25 -4.90 -1.06
C PHE A 103 -3.14 -4.83 -2.59
N ASP A 104 -3.27 -5.97 -3.29
CA ASP A 104 -3.37 -5.99 -4.74
C ASP A 104 -4.49 -5.01 -5.16
N GLU A 105 -4.19 -4.16 -6.15
CA GLU A 105 -5.10 -3.15 -6.70
C GLU A 105 -5.59 -2.09 -5.70
N ALA A 106 -5.08 -2.07 -4.46
CA ALA A 106 -5.47 -1.08 -3.47
C ALA A 106 -4.93 0.31 -3.84
N ASP A 107 -5.69 1.35 -3.50
CA ASP A 107 -5.20 2.73 -3.52
C ASP A 107 -4.69 3.12 -2.14
N LEU A 108 -3.37 3.24 -2.05
CA LEU A 108 -2.60 3.67 -0.88
C LEU A 108 -1.80 4.95 -1.21
N SER A 109 -2.24 5.70 -2.24
CA SER A 109 -1.58 6.92 -2.66
C SER A 109 -1.53 7.93 -1.51
N GLY A 110 -0.35 8.52 -1.29
CA GLY A 110 -0.10 9.47 -0.21
C GLY A 110 -0.08 8.89 1.20
N ALA A 111 -0.26 7.57 1.39
CA ALA A 111 -0.33 6.99 2.72
C ALA A 111 1.01 7.09 3.48
N ASP A 112 0.97 7.33 4.80
CA ASP A 112 2.17 7.25 5.66
C ASP A 112 2.39 5.83 6.19
N LEU A 113 3.21 5.07 5.48
CA LEU A 113 3.61 3.69 5.80
C LEU A 113 5.07 3.61 6.24
N ALA A 114 5.65 4.72 6.72
CA ALA A 114 7.05 4.72 7.13
C ALA A 114 7.30 3.75 8.29
N ARG A 115 8.47 3.09 8.27
CA ARG A 115 8.92 2.11 9.27
C ARG A 115 8.01 0.88 9.41
N THR A 116 7.09 0.64 8.48
CA THR A 116 6.24 -0.57 8.49
C THR A 116 7.04 -1.82 8.17
N ASP A 117 6.58 -2.95 8.69
CA ASP A 117 7.01 -4.26 8.22
C ASP A 117 5.98 -4.80 7.22
N MET A 118 6.32 -4.76 5.95
CA MET A 118 5.53 -5.24 4.82
C MET A 118 6.21 -6.47 4.17
N THR A 119 6.95 -7.27 4.95
CA THR A 119 7.59 -8.50 4.45
C THR A 119 6.56 -9.40 3.77
N ALA A 120 6.85 -9.80 2.54
CA ALA A 120 6.00 -10.64 1.70
C ALA A 120 4.58 -10.08 1.42
N VAL A 121 4.38 -8.76 1.53
CA VAL A 121 3.12 -8.10 1.16
C VAL A 121 2.83 -8.28 -0.35
N ARG A 122 1.55 -8.33 -0.72
CA ARG A 122 1.10 -8.25 -2.11
C ARG A 122 0.54 -6.85 -2.37
N LEU A 123 1.07 -6.19 -3.39
CA LEU A 123 0.78 -4.81 -3.83
C LEU A 123 0.73 -4.77 -5.37
N ASN A 124 0.41 -5.89 -6.02
CA ASN A 124 0.38 -5.96 -7.48
C ASN A 124 -0.70 -5.02 -8.00
N ARG A 125 -0.36 -4.21 -9.02
CA ARG A 125 -1.24 -3.18 -9.58
C ARG A 125 -1.78 -2.17 -8.56
N ALA A 126 -1.21 -2.07 -7.36
CA ALA A 126 -1.61 -1.08 -6.36
C ALA A 126 -1.21 0.34 -6.80
N MET A 127 -2.00 1.33 -6.38
CA MET A 127 -1.66 2.74 -6.51
C MET A 127 -0.95 3.20 -5.23
N LEU A 128 0.31 3.59 -5.37
CA LEU A 128 1.23 3.97 -4.29
C LEU A 128 1.89 5.32 -4.61
N ILE A 129 1.19 6.17 -5.36
CA ILE A 129 1.70 7.46 -5.80
C ILE A 129 1.96 8.32 -4.56
N GLU A 130 3.16 8.89 -4.44
CA GLU A 130 3.58 9.71 -3.30
C GLU A 130 3.52 9.02 -1.92
N VAL A 131 3.39 7.70 -1.87
CA VAL A 131 3.37 6.97 -0.60
C VAL A 131 4.68 7.19 0.17
N ASN A 132 4.60 7.28 1.50
CA ASN A 132 5.77 7.33 2.34
C ASN A 132 6.10 5.95 2.90
N LEU A 133 7.13 5.32 2.35
CA LEU A 133 7.68 4.02 2.76
C LEU A 133 9.12 4.17 3.30
N LYS A 134 9.47 5.36 3.80
CA LYS A 134 10.78 5.60 4.41
C LYS A 134 11.04 4.59 5.53
N ASP A 135 12.23 3.98 5.51
CA ASP A 135 12.69 2.97 6.47
C ASP A 135 11.76 1.73 6.57
N ALA A 136 10.90 1.47 5.58
CA ALA A 136 9.99 0.32 5.57
C ALA A 136 10.69 -0.98 5.12
N VAL A 137 10.20 -2.13 5.56
CA VAL A 137 10.71 -3.46 5.17
C VAL A 137 9.75 -4.09 4.17
N LEU A 138 10.17 -4.26 2.93
CA LEU A 138 9.44 -4.89 1.82
C LEU A 138 10.15 -6.16 1.32
N PHE A 139 10.83 -6.87 2.22
CA PHE A 139 11.55 -8.09 1.89
C PHE A 139 10.61 -9.11 1.23
N GLY A 140 10.95 -9.55 0.01
CA GLY A 140 10.14 -10.52 -0.74
C GLY A 140 8.72 -10.06 -1.10
N ALA A 141 8.43 -8.75 -1.04
CA ALA A 141 7.14 -8.20 -1.45
C ALA A 141 6.90 -8.36 -2.96
N SER A 142 5.63 -8.39 -3.37
CA SER A 142 5.22 -8.41 -4.78
C SER A 142 4.52 -7.11 -5.13
N LEU A 143 5.11 -6.32 -6.03
CA LEU A 143 4.63 -5.01 -6.48
C LEU A 143 4.45 -4.96 -8.00
N VAL A 144 4.13 -6.10 -8.62
CA VAL A 144 4.12 -6.25 -10.07
C VAL A 144 3.10 -5.28 -10.69
N GLY A 145 3.58 -4.40 -11.57
CA GLY A 145 2.75 -3.41 -12.25
C GLY A 145 2.13 -2.35 -11.34
N SER A 146 2.61 -2.17 -10.11
CA SER A 146 2.15 -1.11 -9.22
C SER A 146 2.62 0.28 -9.68
N ASP A 147 1.99 1.33 -9.17
CA ASP A 147 2.36 2.72 -9.45
C ASP A 147 2.97 3.38 -8.21
N LEU A 148 4.30 3.48 -8.18
CA LEU A 148 5.10 4.09 -7.11
C LEU A 148 5.58 5.50 -7.47
N ARG A 149 4.99 6.17 -8.46
CA ARG A 149 5.49 7.49 -8.90
C ARG A 149 5.65 8.45 -7.72
N ARG A 150 6.82 9.08 -7.63
CA ARG A 150 7.20 10.02 -6.57
C ARG A 150 7.14 9.47 -5.14
N ALA A 151 7.10 8.14 -4.96
CA ALA A 151 7.12 7.53 -3.63
C ALA A 151 8.42 7.83 -2.88
N LYS A 152 8.32 7.94 -1.54
CA LYS A 152 9.46 8.14 -0.64
C LYS A 152 9.91 6.79 -0.10
N LEU A 153 11.02 6.28 -0.62
CA LEU A 153 11.55 4.93 -0.37
C LEU A 153 12.97 4.97 0.26
N ILE A 154 13.32 6.09 0.90
CA ILE A 154 14.64 6.29 1.52
C ILE A 154 14.88 5.19 2.58
N ASN A 155 16.04 4.54 2.51
CA ASN A 155 16.43 3.39 3.36
C ASN A 155 15.47 2.19 3.34
N ALA A 156 14.53 2.11 2.38
CA ALA A 156 13.60 0.99 2.34
C ALA A 156 14.33 -0.32 1.96
N ASP A 157 13.88 -1.44 2.52
CA ASP A 157 14.45 -2.76 2.25
C ASP A 157 13.57 -3.54 1.26
N PHE A 158 13.99 -3.57 0.00
CA PHE A 158 13.36 -4.29 -1.12
C PHE A 158 14.09 -5.59 -1.47
N ARG A 159 14.91 -6.16 -0.58
CA ARG A 159 15.64 -7.39 -0.89
C ARG A 159 14.68 -8.49 -1.35
N LYS A 160 15.01 -9.10 -2.50
CA LYS A 160 14.20 -10.15 -3.14
C LYS A 160 12.76 -9.75 -3.51
N ALA A 161 12.42 -8.45 -3.51
CA ALA A 161 11.11 -8.00 -3.94
C ALA A 161 10.93 -8.17 -5.45
N ASN A 162 9.69 -8.41 -5.88
CA ASN A 162 9.29 -8.43 -7.28
C ASN A 162 8.69 -7.06 -7.65
N LEU A 163 9.43 -6.28 -8.43
CA LEU A 163 9.11 -4.93 -8.92
C LEU A 163 8.98 -4.93 -10.46
N GLN A 164 8.65 -6.08 -11.06
CA GLN A 164 8.49 -6.16 -12.51
C GLN A 164 7.37 -5.25 -12.99
N PHE A 165 7.61 -4.53 -14.09
CA PHE A 165 6.65 -3.61 -14.71
C PHE A 165 6.17 -2.45 -13.82
N THR A 166 6.77 -2.24 -12.65
CA THR A 166 6.39 -1.19 -11.71
C THR A 166 6.74 0.20 -12.28
N ASP A 167 5.84 1.17 -12.10
CA ASP A 167 6.11 2.57 -12.41
C ASP A 167 6.78 3.25 -11.21
N MET A 168 8.07 3.49 -11.30
CA MET A 168 8.91 4.07 -10.25
C MET A 168 9.49 5.43 -10.68
N ARG A 169 8.83 6.13 -11.61
CA ARG A 169 9.30 7.44 -12.09
C ARG A 169 9.38 8.43 -10.93
N GLU A 170 10.48 9.19 -10.92
CA GLU A 170 10.73 10.24 -9.92
C GLU A 170 10.69 9.75 -8.46
N THR A 171 10.94 8.46 -8.21
CA THR A 171 11.00 7.90 -6.84
C THR A 171 12.26 8.29 -6.08
N TYR A 172 12.14 8.38 -4.76
CA TYR A 172 13.26 8.67 -3.85
C TYR A 172 13.76 7.38 -3.19
N LEU A 173 14.78 6.75 -3.76
CA LEU A 173 15.35 5.46 -3.34
C LEU A 173 16.73 5.60 -2.68
N LEU A 174 17.04 6.78 -2.11
CA LEU A 174 18.33 7.04 -1.50
C LEU A 174 18.64 5.98 -0.43
N PHE A 175 19.81 5.33 -0.55
CA PHE A 175 20.27 4.27 0.35
C PHE A 175 19.33 3.06 0.48
N ALA A 176 18.39 2.85 -0.46
CA ALA A 176 17.51 1.69 -0.46
C ALA A 176 18.30 0.39 -0.72
N ASN A 177 17.82 -0.71 -0.13
CA ASN A 177 18.40 -2.03 -0.33
C ASN A 177 17.58 -2.84 -1.35
N LEU A 178 18.07 -2.93 -2.58
CA LEU A 178 17.43 -3.61 -3.71
C LEU A 178 18.15 -4.92 -4.07
N ARG A 179 18.96 -5.50 -3.17
CA ARG A 179 19.74 -6.70 -3.49
C ARG A 179 18.82 -7.83 -3.90
N LYS A 180 19.13 -8.47 -5.04
CA LYS A 180 18.33 -9.57 -5.62
C LYS A 180 16.87 -9.20 -5.92
N ALA A 181 16.53 -7.91 -6.00
CA ALA A 181 15.21 -7.48 -6.45
C ALA A 181 15.06 -7.70 -7.97
N ASP A 182 13.84 -7.98 -8.39
CA ASP A 182 13.48 -8.14 -9.81
C ASP A 182 12.80 -6.86 -10.31
N LEU A 183 13.53 -6.05 -11.07
CA LEU A 183 13.11 -4.76 -11.63
C LEU A 183 12.93 -4.85 -13.15
N ARG A 184 12.75 -6.05 -13.72
CA ARG A 184 12.62 -6.21 -15.17
C ARG A 184 11.45 -5.40 -15.71
N ASN A 185 11.70 -4.65 -16.78
CA ASN A 185 10.75 -3.74 -17.40
C ASN A 185 10.18 -2.65 -16.47
N ALA A 186 10.84 -2.35 -15.34
CA ALA A 186 10.45 -1.24 -14.47
C ALA A 186 10.73 0.11 -15.14
N LYS A 187 9.89 1.10 -14.83
CA LYS A 187 10.05 2.49 -15.29
C LYS A 187 10.72 3.31 -14.19
N LEU A 188 12.01 3.59 -14.32
CA LEU A 188 12.82 4.28 -13.31
C LEU A 188 13.20 5.71 -13.74
N GLN A 189 12.52 6.28 -14.73
CA GLN A 189 12.92 7.57 -15.28
C GLN A 189 12.93 8.66 -14.21
N GLY A 190 14.04 9.38 -14.09
CA GLY A 190 14.23 10.41 -13.07
C GLY A 190 14.30 9.91 -11.63
N ALA A 191 14.38 8.59 -11.38
CA ALA A 191 14.50 8.06 -10.02
C ALA A 191 15.86 8.40 -9.38
N PHE A 192 15.86 8.58 -8.06
CA PHE A 192 17.03 8.94 -7.27
C PHE A 192 17.51 7.72 -6.46
N LEU A 193 18.47 6.96 -6.99
CA LEU A 193 19.06 5.76 -6.36
C LEU A 193 20.46 6.00 -5.77
N VAL A 194 20.77 7.25 -5.39
CA VAL A 194 22.07 7.60 -4.81
C VAL A 194 22.35 6.74 -3.58
N GLY A 195 23.48 6.02 -3.59
CA GLY A 195 23.90 5.14 -2.50
C GLY A 195 23.08 3.85 -2.31
N ALA A 196 22.15 3.53 -3.21
CA ALA A 196 21.36 2.29 -3.13
C ALA A 196 22.22 1.03 -3.39
N ASP A 197 21.82 -0.11 -2.81
CA ASP A 197 22.47 -1.40 -3.08
C ASP A 197 21.63 -2.24 -4.05
N LEU A 198 22.06 -2.34 -5.31
CA LEU A 198 21.47 -3.15 -6.37
C LEU A 198 22.28 -4.42 -6.66
N THR A 199 23.08 -4.91 -5.71
CA THR A 199 23.86 -6.14 -5.90
C THR A 199 22.95 -7.31 -6.27
N ASP A 200 23.25 -8.01 -7.37
CA ASP A 200 22.45 -9.11 -7.94
C ASP A 200 21.02 -8.71 -8.38
N ALA A 201 20.70 -7.42 -8.53
CA ALA A 201 19.40 -6.99 -9.02
C ALA A 201 19.25 -7.21 -10.53
N ARG A 202 18.02 -7.49 -10.99
CA ARG A 202 17.71 -7.73 -12.41
C ARG A 202 16.99 -6.52 -13.00
N LEU A 203 17.61 -5.82 -13.94
CA LEU A 203 17.03 -4.65 -14.61
C LEU A 203 16.86 -4.86 -16.12
N THR A 204 16.72 -6.12 -16.58
CA THR A 204 16.48 -6.41 -18.00
C THR A 204 15.29 -5.61 -18.54
N GLY A 205 15.49 -4.85 -19.62
CA GLY A 205 14.44 -4.00 -20.22
C GLY A 205 13.97 -2.82 -19.36
N ALA A 206 14.61 -2.54 -18.22
CA ALA A 206 14.24 -1.40 -17.38
C ALA A 206 14.63 -0.08 -18.05
N ASN A 207 13.85 0.97 -17.82
CA ASN A 207 14.15 2.29 -18.35
C ASN A 207 14.70 3.20 -17.25
N LEU A 208 16.00 3.50 -17.32
CA LEU A 208 16.74 4.34 -16.37
C LEU A 208 17.04 5.74 -16.92
N THR A 209 16.22 6.25 -17.85
CA THR A 209 16.44 7.59 -18.42
C THR A 209 16.49 8.66 -17.32
N SER A 210 17.55 9.46 -17.29
CA SER A 210 17.77 10.51 -16.29
C SER A 210 17.78 10.01 -14.84
N THR A 211 18.03 8.72 -14.60
CA THR A 211 18.18 8.14 -13.26
C THR A 211 19.57 8.44 -12.70
N SER A 212 19.69 8.72 -11.40
CA SER A 212 20.98 8.81 -10.71
C SER A 212 21.24 7.56 -9.86
N LEU A 213 22.34 6.87 -10.16
CA LEU A 213 22.91 5.73 -9.43
C LEU A 213 24.26 6.12 -8.81
N ASP A 214 24.48 7.40 -8.51
CA ASP A 214 25.75 7.85 -7.94
C ASP A 214 26.03 7.14 -6.61
N ASN A 215 27.24 6.65 -6.42
CA ASN A 215 27.64 5.85 -5.24
C ASN A 215 26.81 4.57 -5.01
N ALA A 216 25.98 4.12 -5.95
CA ALA A 216 25.22 2.89 -5.83
C ALA A 216 26.14 1.65 -5.94
N LEU A 217 25.79 0.59 -5.21
CA LEU A 217 26.46 -0.71 -5.34
C LEU A 217 25.77 -1.52 -6.44
N VAL A 218 26.41 -1.68 -7.59
CA VAL A 218 25.82 -2.33 -8.78
C VAL A 218 26.56 -3.62 -9.18
N LYS A 219 27.12 -4.34 -8.20
CA LYS A 219 27.85 -5.59 -8.46
C LYS A 219 26.89 -6.67 -8.99
N MET A 220 27.25 -7.31 -10.10
CA MET A 220 26.43 -8.37 -10.74
C MET A 220 24.99 -7.89 -11.08
N ILE A 221 24.83 -6.60 -11.36
CA ILE A 221 23.58 -6.06 -11.90
C ILE A 221 23.40 -6.56 -13.34
N ASP A 222 22.18 -6.96 -13.69
CA ASP A 222 21.81 -7.26 -15.07
C ASP A 222 21.16 -6.03 -15.72
N LEU A 223 21.77 -5.53 -16.79
CA LEU A 223 21.36 -4.34 -17.55
C LEU A 223 21.13 -4.67 -19.04
N GLU A 224 20.91 -5.95 -19.37
CA GLU A 224 20.53 -6.36 -20.74
C GLU A 224 19.26 -5.63 -21.18
N GLU A 225 19.24 -5.08 -22.39
CA GLU A 225 18.11 -4.29 -22.93
C GLU A 225 17.69 -3.06 -22.09
N ALA A 226 18.45 -2.68 -21.06
CA ALA A 226 18.12 -1.53 -20.24
C ALA A 226 18.43 -0.21 -20.96
N VAL A 227 17.49 0.74 -20.90
CA VAL A 227 17.66 2.09 -21.44
C VAL A 227 18.46 2.93 -20.45
N LEU A 228 19.62 3.45 -20.89
CA LEU A 228 20.56 4.21 -20.07
C LEU A 228 20.79 5.61 -20.63
N CYS A 229 19.72 6.29 -21.02
CA CYS A 229 19.77 7.63 -21.59
C CYS A 229 19.96 8.68 -20.48
N GLN A 230 21.00 9.52 -20.55
CA GLN A 230 21.30 10.50 -19.50
C GLN A 230 21.37 9.91 -18.08
N THR A 231 21.76 8.64 -17.94
CA THR A 231 21.80 7.93 -16.65
C THR A 231 23.15 8.16 -15.97
N SER A 232 23.15 8.63 -14.72
CA SER A 232 24.39 8.73 -13.94
C SER A 232 24.69 7.39 -13.28
N LEU A 233 25.77 6.72 -13.67
CA LEU A 233 26.25 5.47 -13.07
C LEU A 233 27.39 5.77 -12.08
N PRO A 234 27.74 4.82 -11.18
CA PRO A 234 28.82 5.03 -10.21
C PRO A 234 30.20 5.39 -10.82
N TRP A 235 30.41 5.10 -12.11
CA TRP A 235 31.64 5.39 -12.85
C TRP A 235 31.48 6.48 -13.93
N GLY A 236 30.33 7.15 -14.01
CA GLY A 236 30.09 8.25 -14.94
C GLY A 236 28.74 8.18 -15.65
N ILE A 237 28.48 9.16 -16.51
CA ILE A 237 27.20 9.28 -17.23
C ILE A 237 27.18 8.33 -18.43
N SER A 238 26.11 7.56 -18.57
CA SER A 238 25.76 6.80 -19.76
C SER A 238 24.70 7.53 -20.58
N ASN A 239 24.77 7.39 -21.90
CA ASN A 239 23.79 7.92 -22.83
C ASN A 239 23.51 6.92 -23.96
N ARG A 240 22.95 5.76 -23.58
CA ARG A 240 22.70 4.61 -24.47
C ARG A 240 21.20 4.34 -24.58
N ASP A 241 20.76 3.87 -25.75
CA ASP A 241 19.38 3.47 -26.03
C ASP A 241 18.34 4.58 -25.80
N CYS A 242 18.75 5.83 -26.05
CA CYS A 242 17.86 6.98 -25.96
C CYS A 242 16.71 6.86 -26.99
N PRO A 243 15.46 7.15 -26.59
CA PRO A 243 14.37 7.26 -27.56
C PRO A 243 14.64 8.42 -28.53
N GLU A 244 14.27 8.23 -29.79
CA GLU A 244 14.29 9.28 -30.82
C GLU A 244 13.28 10.40 -30.54
#